data_AF-A0A3D3JY35-F1
#
_entry.id   AF-A0A3D3JY35-F1
#
_cell.length_a   1.000
_cell.length_b   1.000
_cell.length_c   1.000
_cell.angle_alpha   90.00
_cell.angle_beta   90.00
_cell.angle_gamma   90.00
#
_symmetry.space_group_name_H-M   'P 1'
#
loop_
_entity.id
_entity.type
_entity.pdbx_description
1 polymer ?
#
loop_
_entity_poly.entity_id
_entity_poly.type
_entity_poly.pdbx_seq_one_letter_code
_entity_poly.pdbx_strand_id
1 'polypeptide(L)'
;MVKYIAIVMLPMMINRRNAAMLVLLPLPVLAFLPFCHPDMFDSLRAFGASMHYNDVFPAVFRVLPQWAYLPLMLACLLSGLWWTWLLRQTVPIGAMALAWMWLLLCLPTMHPWYLMPLILFLTYSPSRTWFLLSALLGLQFFVLGYQLDTGVWRPFDWIWIAQFLPMFLLYLYDHNRADQPWLEPMPPLQSIDIVVPTLNEEAGIEQLLTGLREAKETLVAQSRIAADRIRVYLVDGGSSDRTLEIARQQ
;
A
#
# COMPACT_ATOMS: atom_id res chain seq x y z
N MET A 1 -1.15 10.38 19.57
CA MET A 1 -2.19 9.47 19.04
C MET A 1 -1.54 8.49 18.08
N VAL A 2 -1.23 7.27 18.53
CA VAL A 2 -0.90 6.18 17.61
C VAL A 2 -2.19 5.86 16.86
N LYS A 3 -2.25 6.13 15.55
CA LYS A 3 -3.42 5.82 14.75
C LYS A 3 -3.49 4.30 14.56
N TYR A 4 -4.25 3.62 15.43
CA TYR A 4 -4.55 2.17 15.37
C TYR A 4 -5.00 1.69 13.99
N ILE A 5 -5.45 2.63 13.17
CA ILE A 5 -5.82 2.52 11.75
C ILE A 5 -4.76 1.73 10.94
N ALA A 6 -3.47 1.81 11.28
CA ALA A 6 -2.40 1.05 10.59
C ALA A 6 -2.46 -0.48 10.79
N ILE A 7 -3.18 -0.97 11.81
CA ILE A 7 -3.26 -2.40 12.10
C ILE A 7 -3.90 -3.19 10.96
N VAL A 8 -4.80 -2.58 10.18
CA VAL A 8 -5.48 -3.27 9.06
C VAL A 8 -4.53 -3.62 7.92
N MET A 9 -3.38 -2.96 7.85
CA MET A 9 -2.37 -3.21 6.82
C MET A 9 -1.42 -4.36 7.20
N LEU A 10 -1.24 -4.64 8.49
CA LEU A 10 -0.28 -5.65 8.96
C LEU A 10 -0.53 -7.06 8.39
N PRO A 11 -1.78 -7.56 8.34
CA PRO A 11 -2.03 -8.88 7.75
C PRO A 11 -1.68 -8.96 6.25
N MET A 12 -1.65 -7.83 5.54
CA MET A 12 -1.31 -7.77 4.11
C MET A 12 0.20 -7.90 3.87
N MET A 13 1.03 -7.67 4.89
CA MET A 13 2.49 -7.81 4.80
C MET A 13 2.97 -9.26 5.03
N ILE A 14 2.05 -10.15 5.42
CA ILE A 14 2.35 -11.51 5.84
C ILE A 14 2.19 -12.45 4.65
N ASN A 15 3.25 -13.21 4.39
CA ASN A 15 3.36 -14.22 3.36
C ASN A 15 3.86 -15.53 3.98
N ARG A 16 3.91 -16.61 3.19
CA ARG A 16 4.36 -17.93 3.68
C ARG A 16 5.79 -17.93 4.22
N ARG A 17 6.66 -17.03 3.76
CA ARG A 17 8.07 -16.95 4.18
C ARG A 17 8.24 -16.26 5.54
N ASN A 18 7.34 -15.34 5.89
CA ASN A 18 7.40 -14.58 7.14
C ASN A 18 6.19 -14.83 8.04
N ALA A 19 5.43 -15.92 7.83
CA ALA A 19 4.24 -16.25 8.61
C ALA A 19 4.51 -16.33 10.12
N ALA A 20 5.72 -16.72 10.52
CA ALA A 20 6.16 -16.69 11.93
C ALA A 20 6.05 -15.30 12.57
N MET A 21 6.14 -14.21 11.78
CA MET A 21 5.98 -12.84 12.25
C MET A 21 4.54 -12.50 12.66
N LEU A 22 3.55 -13.37 12.40
CA LEU A 22 2.20 -13.25 12.99
C LEU A 22 2.25 -13.14 14.52
N VAL A 23 3.25 -13.75 15.16
CA VAL A 23 3.45 -13.66 16.61
C VAL A 23 3.71 -12.23 17.09
N LEU A 24 4.12 -11.32 16.21
CA LEU A 24 4.37 -9.91 16.52
C LEU A 24 3.13 -9.04 16.37
N LEU A 25 2.07 -9.54 15.73
CA LEU A 25 0.81 -8.79 15.53
C LEU A 25 0.15 -8.32 16.83
N PRO A 26 0.21 -9.08 17.95
CA PRO A 26 -0.25 -8.61 19.25
C PRO A 26 0.63 -7.52 19.88
N LEU A 27 1.88 -7.34 19.45
CA LEU A 27 2.85 -6.47 20.13
C LEU A 27 2.38 -5.01 20.28
N PRO A 28 1.79 -4.36 19.26
CA PRO A 28 1.17 -3.05 19.43
C PRO A 28 0.07 -3.05 20.49
N VAL A 29 -0.76 -4.10 20.55
CA VAL A 29 -1.84 -4.24 21.54
C VAL A 29 -1.27 -4.40 22.95
N LEU A 30 -0.22 -5.21 23.10
CA LEU A 30 0.46 -5.44 24.37
C LEU A 30 1.08 -4.14 24.93
N ALA A 31 1.57 -3.25 24.06
CA ALA A 31 2.08 -1.94 24.48
C ALA A 31 0.99 -1.04 25.10
N PHE A 32 -0.29 -1.31 24.85
CA PHE A 32 -1.42 -0.59 25.46
C PHE A 32 -1.93 -1.20 26.76
N LEU A 33 -1.43 -2.37 27.18
CA LEU A 33 -1.87 -3.02 28.43
C LEU A 33 -1.82 -2.11 29.67
N PRO A 34 -0.79 -1.26 29.87
CA PRO A 34 -0.74 -0.35 31.01
C PRO A 34 -1.85 0.71 31.03
N PHE A 35 -2.50 0.94 29.88
CA PHE A 35 -3.58 1.91 29.70
C PHE A 35 -4.95 1.24 29.65
N CYS A 36 -5.04 -0.07 29.93
CA CYS A 36 -6.30 -0.79 29.95
C CYS A 36 -7.22 -0.28 31.08
N HIS A 37 -8.33 0.33 30.70
CA HIS A 37 -9.40 0.77 31.58
C HIS A 37 -10.75 0.18 31.13
N PRO A 38 -11.68 -0.17 32.03
CA PRO A 38 -13.00 -0.70 31.66
C PRO A 38 -13.72 0.10 30.57
N ASP A 39 -13.65 1.43 30.67
CA ASP A 39 -14.35 2.36 29.78
C ASP A 39 -13.48 2.87 28.61
N MET A 40 -12.30 2.29 28.38
CA MET A 40 -11.35 2.81 27.36
C MET A 40 -11.94 2.83 25.94
N PHE A 41 -12.94 1.98 25.68
CA PHE A 41 -13.62 1.88 24.39
C PHE A 41 -14.91 2.68 24.31
N ASP A 42 -15.39 3.29 25.40
CA ASP A 42 -16.66 4.03 25.41
C ASP A 42 -16.58 5.25 24.51
N SER A 43 -15.45 5.97 24.54
CA SER A 43 -15.20 7.08 23.62
C SER A 43 -15.18 6.62 22.16
N LEU A 44 -14.60 5.43 21.87
CA LEU A 44 -14.59 4.87 20.51
C LEU A 44 -15.99 4.45 20.06
N ARG A 45 -16.79 3.89 20.97
CA ARG A 45 -18.17 3.49 20.72
C ARG A 45 -19.05 4.72 20.47
N ALA A 46 -18.95 5.73 21.33
CA ALA A 46 -19.67 7.00 21.18
C ALA A 46 -19.28 7.70 19.88
N PHE A 47 -17.99 7.74 19.56
CA PHE A 47 -17.50 8.26 18.28
C PHE A 47 -18.08 7.48 17.11
N GLY A 48 -18.02 6.14 17.14
CA GLY A 48 -18.53 5.26 16.09
C GLY A 48 -20.04 5.31 15.85
N ALA A 49 -20.81 5.62 16.89
CA ALA A 49 -22.27 5.63 16.85
C ALA A 49 -22.89 7.02 16.64
N SER A 50 -22.15 8.09 16.94
CA SER A 50 -22.72 9.45 16.99
C SER A 50 -21.98 10.47 16.13
N MET A 51 -20.70 10.27 15.83
CA MET A 51 -19.94 11.21 15.02
C MET A 51 -19.98 10.80 13.55
N HIS A 52 -20.73 11.55 12.75
CA HIS A 52 -20.89 11.31 11.32
C HIS A 52 -20.48 12.52 10.51
N TYR A 53 -19.43 12.39 9.73
CA TYR A 53 -18.99 13.44 8.82
C TYR A 53 -18.18 12.87 7.67
N ASN A 54 -18.69 13.06 6.45
CA ASN A 54 -18.05 12.62 5.24
C ASN A 54 -17.77 11.11 5.19
N ASP A 55 -18.70 10.35 5.76
CA ASP A 55 -18.72 8.89 5.76
C ASP A 55 -19.45 8.35 4.52
N VAL A 56 -19.17 7.09 4.17
CA VAL A 56 -19.75 6.43 2.99
C VAL A 56 -20.63 5.26 3.41
N PHE A 57 -20.02 4.15 3.84
CA PHE A 57 -20.80 3.00 4.26
C PHE A 57 -21.62 3.27 5.52
N PRO A 58 -21.11 4.00 6.53
CA PRO A 58 -21.95 4.44 7.63
C PRO A 58 -23.19 5.22 7.19
N ALA A 59 -23.06 6.10 6.18
CA ALA A 59 -24.19 6.86 5.63
C ALA A 59 -25.26 5.95 4.98
N VAL A 60 -24.86 4.80 4.42
CA VAL A 60 -25.77 3.79 3.87
C VAL A 60 -26.37 2.92 4.97
N PHE A 61 -25.55 2.42 5.90
CA PHE A 61 -25.99 1.46 6.91
C PHE A 61 -26.75 2.07 8.08
N ARG A 62 -26.66 3.39 8.31
CA ARG A 62 -27.42 4.10 9.37
C ARG A 62 -28.94 4.04 9.24
N VAL A 63 -29.47 3.62 8.09
CA VAL A 63 -30.91 3.36 7.93
C VAL A 63 -31.36 2.13 8.73
N LEU A 64 -30.42 1.29 9.14
CA LEU A 64 -30.65 0.10 9.94
C LEU A 64 -30.75 0.43 11.44
N PRO A 65 -31.35 -0.45 12.24
CA PRO A 65 -31.37 -0.30 13.69
C PRO A 65 -29.96 -0.24 14.30
N GLN A 66 -29.77 0.55 15.35
CA GLN A 66 -28.46 0.72 16.00
C GLN A 66 -27.80 -0.59 16.44
N TRP A 67 -28.59 -1.58 16.87
CA TRP A 67 -28.09 -2.89 17.28
C TRP A 67 -27.47 -3.67 16.11
N ALA A 68 -27.93 -3.44 14.88
CA ALA A 68 -27.46 -4.09 13.67
C ALA A 68 -26.35 -3.28 12.97
N TYR A 69 -26.38 -1.96 13.09
CA TYR A 69 -25.45 -1.04 12.44
C TYR A 69 -23.99 -1.39 12.72
N LEU A 70 -23.54 -1.35 13.98
CA LEU A 70 -22.14 -1.57 14.33
C LEU A 70 -21.62 -2.98 13.93
N PRO A 71 -22.34 -4.08 14.21
CA PRO A 71 -21.91 -5.42 13.78
C PRO A 71 -21.81 -5.55 12.26
N LEU A 72 -22.77 -5.00 11.51
CA LEU A 72 -22.76 -5.09 10.05
C LEU A 72 -21.62 -4.27 9.44
N MET A 73 -21.36 -3.10 10.00
CA MET A 73 -20.23 -2.26 9.61
C MET A 73 -18.91 -3.00 9.84
N LEU A 74 -18.75 -3.63 11.02
CA LEU A 74 -17.58 -4.46 11.31
C LEU A 74 -17.46 -5.66 10.35
N ALA A 75 -18.57 -6.34 10.06
CA ALA A 75 -18.58 -7.44 9.10
C ALA A 75 -18.20 -6.99 7.68
N CYS A 76 -18.67 -5.81 7.25
CA CYS A 76 -18.28 -5.19 5.98
C CYS A 76 -16.78 -4.93 5.92
N LEU A 77 -16.19 -4.35 6.98
CA LEU A 77 -14.75 -4.16 7.06
C LEU A 77 -13.99 -5.49 7.00
N LEU A 78 -14.35 -6.45 7.85
CA LEU A 78 -13.65 -7.74 7.94
C LEU A 78 -13.75 -8.55 6.65
N SER A 79 -14.92 -8.56 6.00
CA SER A 79 -15.11 -9.21 4.70
C SER A 79 -14.27 -8.55 3.61
N GLY A 80 -14.19 -7.21 3.58
CA GLY A 80 -13.35 -6.47 2.66
C GLY A 80 -11.86 -6.76 2.85
N LEU A 81 -11.39 -6.80 4.10
CA LEU A 81 -10.02 -7.17 4.44
C LEU A 81 -9.71 -8.62 4.07
N TRP A 82 -10.62 -9.54 4.37
CA TRP A 82 -10.49 -10.96 4.01
C TRP A 82 -10.41 -11.16 2.50
N TRP A 83 -11.30 -10.51 1.74
CA TRP A 83 -11.29 -10.55 0.28
C TRP A 83 -9.99 -10.00 -0.31
N THR A 84 -9.52 -8.87 0.22
CA THR A 84 -8.25 -8.26 -0.17
C THR A 84 -7.08 -9.19 0.12
N TRP A 85 -7.07 -9.80 1.31
CA TRP A 85 -6.06 -10.77 1.69
C TRP A 85 -6.07 -12.01 0.81
N LEU A 86 -7.22 -12.52 0.37
CA LEU A 86 -7.26 -13.70 -0.51
C LEU A 86 -6.77 -13.40 -1.93
N LEU A 87 -7.14 -12.25 -2.48
CA LEU A 87 -6.93 -11.97 -3.91
C LEU A 87 -5.63 -11.22 -4.23
N ARG A 88 -5.01 -10.54 -3.25
CA ARG A 88 -3.90 -9.61 -3.50
C ARG A 88 -2.61 -9.93 -2.75
N GLN A 89 -2.42 -11.14 -2.22
CA GLN A 89 -1.20 -11.53 -1.48
C GLN A 89 0.10 -11.35 -2.28
N THR A 90 0.02 -11.46 -3.61
CA THR A 90 1.18 -11.37 -4.50
C THR A 90 1.69 -9.94 -4.67
N VAL A 91 0.90 -8.92 -4.29
CA VAL A 91 1.26 -7.50 -4.41
C VAL A 91 0.99 -6.80 -3.07
N PRO A 92 1.91 -6.90 -2.09
CA PRO A 92 1.67 -6.45 -0.71
C PRO A 92 1.24 -4.98 -0.62
N ILE A 93 1.88 -4.08 -1.37
CA ILE A 93 1.57 -2.64 -1.32
C ILE A 93 0.15 -2.35 -1.87
N GLY A 94 -0.24 -3.01 -2.96
CA GLY A 94 -1.58 -2.88 -3.52
C GLY A 94 -2.65 -3.43 -2.56
N ALA A 95 -2.36 -4.55 -1.88
CA ALA A 95 -3.22 -5.11 -0.84
C ALA A 95 -3.35 -4.15 0.37
N MET A 96 -2.24 -3.54 0.82
CA MET A 96 -2.26 -2.54 1.90
C MET A 96 -3.10 -1.31 1.53
N ALA A 97 -2.99 -0.83 0.29
CA ALA A 97 -3.81 0.29 -0.19
C ALA A 97 -5.32 -0.05 -0.19
N LEU A 98 -5.69 -1.25 -0.64
CA LEU A 98 -7.08 -1.71 -0.62
C LEU A 98 -7.59 -1.96 0.80
N ALA A 99 -6.77 -2.49 1.69
CA ALA A 99 -7.11 -2.65 3.11
C ALA A 99 -7.36 -1.29 3.78
N TRP A 100 -6.53 -0.30 3.46
CA TRP A 100 -6.72 1.08 3.92
C TRP A 100 -8.00 1.69 3.36
N MET A 101 -8.33 1.46 2.08
CA MET A 101 -9.62 1.86 1.50
C MET A 101 -10.79 1.29 2.29
N TRP A 102 -10.81 -0.03 2.52
CA TRP A 102 -11.91 -0.66 3.25
C TRP A 102 -12.11 -0.02 4.61
N LEU A 103 -11.03 0.30 5.30
CA LEU A 103 -11.10 1.03 6.55
C LEU A 103 -11.70 2.44 6.39
N LEU A 104 -11.25 3.22 5.41
CA LEU A 104 -11.76 4.59 5.19
C LEU A 104 -13.25 4.62 4.81
N LEU A 105 -13.71 3.71 3.95
CA LEU A 105 -15.12 3.64 3.55
C LEU A 105 -16.03 3.27 4.71
N CYS A 106 -15.48 2.50 5.65
CA CYS A 106 -16.11 2.03 6.87
C CYS A 106 -16.04 3.03 8.04
N LEU A 107 -15.16 4.04 7.97
CA LEU A 107 -15.02 5.00 9.05
C LEU A 107 -16.22 5.96 9.11
N PRO A 108 -16.72 6.27 10.31
CA PRO A 108 -17.85 7.18 10.52
C PRO A 108 -17.47 8.65 10.29
N THR A 109 -16.16 8.93 10.25
CA THR A 109 -15.62 10.22 9.82
C THR A 109 -14.40 10.01 8.94
N MET A 110 -14.32 10.73 7.82
CA MET A 110 -13.14 10.73 6.97
C MET A 110 -12.60 12.14 6.79
N HIS A 111 -11.42 12.39 7.36
CA HIS A 111 -10.70 13.65 7.19
C HIS A 111 -9.62 13.55 6.11
N PRO A 112 -9.17 14.67 5.50
CA PRO A 112 -8.23 14.64 4.38
C PRO A 112 -6.88 14.01 4.77
N TRP A 113 -6.43 14.21 6.01
CA TRP A 113 -5.19 13.62 6.51
C TRP A 113 -5.24 12.09 6.71
N TYR A 114 -6.41 11.46 6.59
CA TYR A 114 -6.50 10.00 6.55
C TYR A 114 -6.08 9.40 5.20
N LEU A 115 -6.00 10.22 4.14
CA LEU A 115 -5.52 9.79 2.83
C LEU A 115 -3.99 9.78 2.70
N MET A 116 -3.24 10.33 3.67
CA MET A 116 -1.78 10.40 3.58
C MET A 116 -1.13 9.04 3.27
N PRO A 117 -1.52 7.92 3.90
CA PRO A 117 -0.97 6.61 3.52
C PRO A 117 -1.34 6.18 2.11
N LEU A 118 -2.56 6.48 1.65
CA LEU A 118 -2.95 6.20 0.26
C LEU A 118 -2.11 7.00 -0.73
N ILE A 119 -1.82 8.27 -0.46
CA ILE A 119 -0.95 9.10 -1.31
C ILE A 119 0.44 8.48 -1.42
N LEU A 120 0.99 7.96 -0.32
CA LEU A 120 2.26 7.23 -0.35
C LEU A 120 2.16 5.93 -1.16
N PHE A 121 1.06 5.20 -1.08
CA PHE A 121 0.88 3.98 -1.88
C PHE A 121 0.65 4.26 -3.36
N LEU A 122 0.13 5.43 -3.74
CA LEU A 122 -0.08 5.79 -5.15
C LEU A 122 1.22 5.87 -5.96
N THR A 123 2.38 6.08 -5.31
CA THR A 123 3.67 6.05 -6.00
C THR A 123 4.08 4.64 -6.44
N TYR A 124 3.55 3.61 -5.78
CA TYR A 124 3.86 2.20 -6.07
C TYR A 124 2.72 1.49 -6.79
N SER A 125 1.48 1.89 -6.53
CA SER A 125 0.26 1.34 -7.11
C SER A 125 -0.68 2.46 -7.54
N PRO A 126 -0.43 3.08 -8.72
CA PRO A 126 -1.21 4.21 -9.22
C PRO A 126 -2.71 3.85 -9.35
N SER A 127 -3.58 4.77 -8.95
CA SER A 127 -5.03 4.61 -9.07
C SER A 127 -5.71 5.96 -9.27
N ARG A 128 -6.42 6.12 -10.39
CA ARG A 128 -7.07 7.39 -10.73
C ARG A 128 -8.16 7.71 -9.72
N THR A 129 -8.93 6.71 -9.32
CA THR A 129 -9.94 6.81 -8.25
C THR A 129 -9.37 7.44 -6.98
N TRP A 130 -8.24 6.93 -6.47
CA TRP A 130 -7.66 7.43 -5.22
C TRP A 130 -7.04 8.80 -5.37
N PHE A 131 -6.41 9.07 -6.51
CA PHE A 131 -5.88 10.39 -6.80
C PHE A 131 -7.01 11.43 -6.85
N LEU A 132 -8.10 11.12 -7.56
CA LEU A 132 -9.27 11.99 -7.66
C LEU A 132 -9.90 12.23 -6.29
N LEU A 133 -10.15 11.17 -5.50
CA LEU A 133 -10.68 11.33 -4.15
C LEU A 133 -9.77 12.19 -3.26
N SER A 134 -8.45 12.03 -3.39
CA SER A 134 -7.47 12.82 -2.64
C SER A 134 -7.55 14.31 -2.96
N ALA A 135 -7.72 14.66 -4.24
CA ALA A 135 -7.94 16.03 -4.64
C ALA A 135 -9.30 16.56 -4.13
N LEU A 136 -10.37 15.78 -4.30
CA LEU A 136 -11.73 16.20 -3.95
C LEU A 136 -11.97 16.34 -2.44
N LEU A 137 -11.24 15.60 -1.59
CA LEU A 137 -11.30 15.82 -0.14
C LEU A 137 -10.86 17.21 0.29
N GLY A 138 -10.12 17.95 -0.55
CA GLY A 138 -9.84 19.36 -0.34
C GLY A 138 -11.11 20.22 -0.21
N LEU A 139 -12.23 19.80 -0.81
CA LEU A 139 -13.51 20.51 -0.66
C LEU A 139 -14.00 20.56 0.79
N GLN A 140 -13.53 19.67 1.68
CA GLN A 140 -13.87 19.76 3.11
C GLN A 140 -13.38 21.06 3.75
N PHE A 141 -12.33 21.69 3.23
CA PHE A 141 -11.87 22.99 3.75
C PHE A 141 -12.92 24.09 3.57
N PHE A 142 -13.89 23.93 2.65
CA PHE A 142 -15.04 24.82 2.57
C PHE A 142 -15.89 24.80 3.85
N VAL A 143 -16.11 23.62 4.44
CA VAL A 143 -16.85 23.47 5.71
C VAL A 143 -16.12 24.21 6.83
N LEU A 144 -14.79 24.06 6.89
CA LEU A 144 -13.96 24.73 7.88
C LEU A 144 -13.93 26.25 7.66
N GLY A 145 -13.86 26.72 6.42
CA GLY A 145 -13.94 28.14 6.08
C GLY A 145 -15.29 28.74 6.50
N TYR A 146 -16.40 28.05 6.19
CA TYR A 146 -17.73 28.46 6.63
C TYR A 146 -17.85 28.54 8.15
N GLN A 147 -17.27 27.57 8.88
CA GLN A 147 -17.24 27.60 10.34
C GLN A 147 -16.41 28.78 10.87
N LEU A 148 -15.28 29.08 10.24
CA LEU A 148 -14.43 30.21 10.61
C LEU A 148 -15.18 31.55 10.47
N ASP A 149 -15.93 31.71 9.38
CA ASP A 149 -16.63 32.96 9.07
C ASP A 149 -17.92 33.14 9.89
N THR A 150 -18.66 32.05 10.14
CA THR A 150 -19.99 32.11 10.77
C THR A 150 -20.02 31.65 12.22
N GLY A 151 -18.97 30.99 12.69
CA GLY A 151 -18.92 30.30 13.98
C GLY A 151 -19.72 28.99 14.02
N VAL A 152 -20.42 28.62 12.95
CA VAL A 152 -21.32 27.46 12.91
C VAL A 152 -20.73 26.35 12.06
N TRP A 153 -20.58 25.16 12.64
CA TRP A 153 -20.22 23.97 11.89
C TRP A 153 -21.45 23.38 11.20
N ARG A 154 -21.37 23.14 9.89
CA ARG A 154 -22.46 22.55 9.10
C ARG A 154 -21.93 21.72 7.93
N PRO A 155 -22.41 20.48 7.72
CA PRO A 155 -22.08 19.71 6.53
C PRO A 155 -22.93 20.18 5.33
N PHE A 156 -22.36 20.10 4.13
CA PHE A 156 -23.06 20.42 2.89
C PHE A 156 -23.13 19.19 1.99
N ASP A 157 -24.35 18.79 1.60
CA ASP A 157 -24.58 17.57 0.82
C ASP A 157 -23.88 17.61 -0.55
N TRP A 158 -23.81 18.80 -1.17
CA TRP A 158 -23.13 18.96 -2.45
C TRP A 158 -21.63 18.63 -2.35
N ILE A 159 -20.98 18.86 -1.21
CA ILE A 159 -19.55 18.51 -1.00
C ILE A 159 -19.41 17.00 -0.99
N TRP A 160 -20.28 16.31 -0.26
CA TRP A 160 -20.29 14.85 -0.20
C TRP A 160 -20.52 14.25 -1.59
N ILE A 161 -21.51 14.75 -2.34
CA ILE A 161 -21.81 14.30 -3.71
C ILE A 161 -20.61 14.57 -4.62
N ALA A 162 -20.04 15.77 -4.58
CA ALA A 162 -18.88 16.15 -5.40
C ALA A 162 -17.63 15.31 -5.10
N GLN A 163 -17.51 14.75 -3.89
CA GLN A 163 -16.40 13.88 -3.51
C GLN A 163 -16.61 12.43 -3.94
N PHE A 164 -17.74 11.85 -3.57
CA PHE A 164 -17.94 10.40 -3.70
C PHE A 164 -18.54 9.99 -5.03
N LEU A 165 -19.43 10.78 -5.63
CA LEU A 165 -20.04 10.41 -6.90
C LEU A 165 -18.99 10.31 -8.02
N PRO A 166 -18.09 11.30 -8.25
CA PRO A 166 -17.04 11.16 -9.25
C PRO A 166 -16.07 10.02 -8.93
N MET A 167 -15.75 9.82 -7.65
CA MET A 167 -14.89 8.72 -7.21
C MET A 167 -15.48 7.36 -7.59
N PHE A 168 -16.75 7.11 -7.28
CA PHE A 168 -17.41 5.83 -7.62
C PHE A 168 -17.59 5.64 -9.12
N LEU A 169 -17.95 6.69 -9.86
CA LEU A 169 -18.06 6.62 -11.32
C LEU A 169 -16.71 6.27 -11.96
N LEU A 170 -15.63 6.90 -11.50
CA LEU A 170 -14.28 6.61 -11.97
C LEU A 170 -13.82 5.21 -11.56
N TYR A 171 -14.14 4.77 -10.34
CA TYR A 171 -13.85 3.41 -9.89
C TYR A 171 -14.51 2.35 -10.77
N LEU A 172 -15.81 2.50 -11.08
CA LEU A 172 -16.52 1.57 -11.95
C LEU A 172 -15.97 1.61 -13.37
N TYR A 173 -15.63 2.79 -13.88
CA TYR A 173 -15.01 2.95 -15.19
C TYR A 173 -13.65 2.26 -15.28
N ASP A 174 -12.76 2.48 -14.31
CA ASP A 174 -11.43 1.88 -14.27
C ASP A 174 -11.51 0.36 -14.02
N HIS A 175 -12.46 -0.12 -13.21
CA HIS A 175 -12.67 -1.55 -12.99
C HIS A 175 -13.01 -2.28 -14.30
N ASN A 176 -13.84 -1.66 -15.15
CA ASN A 176 -14.19 -2.20 -16.46
C ASN A 176 -13.07 -2.06 -17.52
N ARG A 177 -11.96 -1.39 -17.17
CA ARG A 177 -10.81 -1.15 -18.05
C ARG A 177 -9.49 -1.48 -17.35
N ALA A 178 -9.51 -2.47 -16.45
CA ALA A 178 -8.35 -2.85 -15.63
C ALA A 178 -7.10 -3.17 -16.47
N ASP A 179 -7.27 -3.52 -17.75
CA ASP A 179 -6.19 -3.85 -18.69
C ASP A 179 -5.47 -2.61 -19.26
N GLN A 180 -5.95 -1.39 -18.99
CA GLN A 180 -5.37 -0.15 -19.48
C GLN A 180 -4.66 0.59 -18.34
N PRO A 181 -3.34 0.37 -18.14
CA PRO A 181 -2.60 1.05 -17.09
C PRO A 181 -2.64 2.57 -17.30
N TRP A 182 -2.83 3.31 -16.20
CA TRP A 182 -2.85 4.77 -16.24
C TRP A 182 -1.48 5.35 -16.57
N LEU A 183 -0.46 4.95 -15.83
CA LEU A 183 0.91 5.28 -16.20
C LEU A 183 1.35 4.36 -17.33
N GLU A 184 2.12 4.90 -18.27
CA GLU A 184 2.79 4.06 -19.25
C GLU A 184 3.53 2.96 -18.48
N PRO A 185 3.27 1.67 -18.78
CA PRO A 185 4.04 0.61 -18.17
C PRO A 185 5.51 0.94 -18.43
N MET A 186 6.35 0.78 -17.40
CA MET A 186 7.78 0.91 -17.63
C MET A 186 8.14 0.07 -18.86
N PRO A 187 8.94 0.62 -19.79
CA PRO A 187 9.36 -0.14 -20.93
C PRO A 187 9.92 -1.48 -20.41
N PRO A 188 9.57 -2.60 -21.04
CA PRO A 188 10.02 -3.91 -20.58
C PRO A 188 11.54 -3.87 -20.42
N LEU A 189 12.05 -4.41 -19.31
CA LEU A 189 13.47 -4.35 -18.99
C LEU A 189 14.26 -4.91 -20.18
N GLN A 190 14.98 -4.02 -20.87
CA GLN A 190 15.55 -4.35 -22.17
C GLN A 190 16.87 -5.10 -22.02
N SER A 191 17.69 -4.73 -21.05
CA SER A 191 18.98 -5.34 -20.75
C SER A 191 19.37 -5.10 -19.30
N ILE A 192 20.30 -5.92 -18.80
CA ILE A 192 20.96 -5.72 -17.51
C ILE A 192 22.46 -5.68 -17.79
N ASP A 193 23.10 -4.56 -17.45
CA ASP A 193 24.54 -4.39 -17.54
C ASP A 193 25.12 -4.43 -16.12
N ILE A 194 25.92 -5.47 -15.83
CA ILE A 194 26.60 -5.66 -14.56
C ILE A 194 28.05 -5.21 -14.73
N VAL A 195 28.45 -4.14 -14.06
CA VAL A 195 29.83 -3.65 -14.09
C VAL A 195 30.54 -4.08 -12.82
N VAL A 196 31.61 -4.86 -12.98
CA VAL A 196 32.43 -5.39 -11.90
C VAL A 196 33.80 -4.74 -11.97
N PRO A 197 34.08 -3.71 -11.16
CA PRO A 197 35.43 -3.19 -11.03
C PRO A 197 36.31 -4.20 -10.27
N THR A 198 37.50 -4.46 -10.77
CA THR A 198 38.45 -5.42 -10.17
C THR A 198 39.84 -4.80 -10.06
N LEU A 199 40.53 -5.05 -8.95
CA LEU A 199 41.94 -4.70 -8.77
C LEU A 199 42.60 -5.70 -7.81
N ASN A 200 43.50 -6.52 -8.34
CA ASN A 200 44.21 -7.57 -7.58
C ASN A 200 43.26 -8.52 -6.80
N GLU A 201 42.23 -9.03 -7.48
CA GLU A 201 41.19 -9.91 -6.93
C GLU A 201 41.44 -11.39 -7.28
N GLU A 202 42.69 -11.81 -7.50
CA GLU A 202 43.04 -13.18 -7.93
C GLU A 202 42.38 -14.26 -7.05
N ALA A 203 42.32 -14.05 -5.74
CA ALA A 203 41.77 -15.03 -4.81
C ALA A 203 40.23 -15.18 -4.88
N GLY A 204 39.50 -14.13 -5.29
CA GLY A 204 38.04 -14.07 -5.22
C GLY A 204 37.35 -14.08 -6.59
N ILE A 205 38.07 -13.75 -7.66
CA ILE A 205 37.46 -13.48 -8.96
C ILE A 205 36.77 -14.70 -9.58
N GLU A 206 37.32 -15.90 -9.37
CA GLU A 206 36.73 -17.15 -9.88
C GLU A 206 35.39 -17.47 -9.21
N GLN A 207 35.32 -17.30 -7.89
CA GLN A 207 34.09 -17.52 -7.13
C GLN A 207 33.01 -16.49 -7.51
N LEU A 208 33.42 -15.22 -7.69
CA LEU A 208 32.52 -14.16 -8.15
C LEU A 208 31.94 -14.46 -9.54
N LEU A 209 32.78 -14.85 -10.50
CA LEU A 209 32.35 -15.18 -11.87
C LEU A 209 31.40 -16.38 -11.90
N THR A 210 31.67 -17.39 -11.08
CA THR A 210 30.79 -18.56 -10.92
C THR A 210 29.43 -18.14 -10.37
N GLY A 211 29.41 -17.36 -9.29
CA GLY A 211 28.17 -16.84 -8.71
C GLY A 211 27.39 -15.93 -9.66
N LEU A 212 28.08 -15.13 -10.49
CA LEU A 212 27.44 -14.29 -11.51
C LEU A 212 26.79 -15.13 -12.63
N ARG A 213 27.39 -16.25 -13.03
CA ARG A 213 26.77 -17.18 -13.99
C ARG A 213 25.52 -17.82 -13.42
N GLU A 214 25.58 -18.35 -12.20
CA GLU A 214 24.41 -18.95 -11.53
C GLU A 214 23.28 -17.93 -11.34
N ALA A 215 23.63 -16.69 -10.94
CA ALA A 215 22.69 -15.60 -10.81
C ALA A 215 22.06 -15.23 -12.16
N LYS A 216 22.87 -15.20 -13.23
CA LYS A 216 22.40 -14.95 -14.61
C LYS A 216 21.42 -16.04 -15.06
N GLU A 217 21.73 -17.31 -14.84
CA GLU A 217 20.82 -18.42 -15.17
C GLU A 217 19.52 -18.34 -14.39
N THR A 218 19.60 -18.04 -13.09
CA THR A 218 18.43 -17.84 -12.22
C THR A 218 17.58 -16.67 -12.71
N LEU A 219 18.21 -15.55 -13.09
CA LEU A 219 17.54 -14.40 -13.67
C LEU A 219 16.86 -14.74 -14.99
N VAL A 220 17.52 -15.47 -15.90
CA VAL A 220 16.91 -15.90 -17.17
C VAL A 220 15.72 -16.84 -16.92
N ALA A 221 15.79 -17.70 -15.92
CA ALA A 221 14.69 -18.60 -15.57
C ALA A 221 13.50 -17.88 -14.92
N GLN A 222 13.76 -16.82 -14.14
CA GLN A 222 12.73 -16.09 -13.38
C GLN A 222 12.19 -14.85 -14.08
N SER A 223 12.98 -14.24 -14.97
CA SER A 223 12.63 -13.03 -15.72
C SER A 223 12.37 -13.37 -17.19
N ARG A 224 11.60 -12.55 -17.89
CA ARG A 224 11.38 -12.67 -19.34
C ARG A 224 12.55 -12.09 -20.17
N ILE A 225 13.75 -12.01 -19.61
CA ILE A 225 14.92 -11.40 -20.27
C ILE A 225 15.78 -12.52 -20.86
N ALA A 226 16.06 -12.41 -22.15
CA ALA A 226 16.91 -13.36 -22.83
C ALA A 226 18.38 -13.24 -22.34
N ALA A 227 19.09 -14.37 -22.29
CA ALA A 227 20.43 -14.46 -21.71
C ALA A 227 21.47 -13.56 -22.39
N ASP A 228 21.28 -13.25 -23.68
CA ASP A 228 22.12 -12.36 -24.49
C ASP A 228 22.01 -10.88 -24.07
N ARG A 229 20.96 -10.53 -23.32
CA ARG A 229 20.70 -9.18 -22.84
C ARG A 229 21.19 -8.92 -21.41
N ILE A 230 21.79 -9.93 -20.78
CA ILE A 230 22.48 -9.79 -19.49
C ILE A 230 23.99 -9.79 -19.78
N ARG A 231 24.61 -8.62 -19.66
CA ARG A 231 26.02 -8.39 -19.97
C ARG A 231 26.80 -8.15 -18.69
N VAL A 232 27.96 -8.79 -18.60
CA VAL A 232 28.89 -8.61 -17.48
C VAL A 232 30.14 -7.94 -18.04
N TYR A 233 30.47 -6.78 -17.51
CA TYR A 233 31.65 -6.01 -17.86
C TYR A 233 32.61 -6.07 -16.68
N LEU A 234 33.70 -6.81 -16.84
CA LEU A 234 34.82 -6.73 -15.92
C LEU A 234 35.67 -5.52 -16.29
N VAL A 235 35.89 -4.63 -15.34
CA VAL A 235 36.70 -3.42 -15.53
C VAL A 235 37.91 -3.51 -14.62
N ASP A 236 39.05 -3.86 -15.21
CA ASP A 236 40.30 -3.97 -14.47
C ASP A 236 40.92 -2.60 -14.21
N GLY A 237 41.25 -2.34 -12.95
CA GLY A 237 41.88 -1.10 -12.49
C GLY A 237 43.40 -1.06 -12.66
N GLY A 238 44.00 -2.00 -13.39
CA GLY A 238 45.45 -2.16 -13.51
C GLY A 238 46.01 -3.20 -12.54
N SER A 239 45.40 -4.38 -12.50
CA SER A 239 45.87 -5.49 -11.64
C SER A 239 47.30 -5.92 -12.02
N SER A 240 48.09 -6.20 -10.99
CA SER A 240 49.46 -6.71 -11.08
C SER A 240 49.55 -8.23 -10.87
N ASP A 241 48.45 -8.86 -10.48
CA ASP A 241 48.33 -10.30 -10.24
C ASP A 241 47.62 -11.02 -11.41
N ARG A 242 47.20 -12.27 -11.21
CA ARG A 242 46.55 -13.06 -12.27
C ARG A 242 45.05 -12.80 -12.44
N THR A 243 44.48 -11.74 -11.84
CA THR A 243 43.05 -11.43 -11.92
C THR A 243 42.53 -11.42 -13.37
N LEU A 244 43.25 -10.74 -14.26
CA LEU A 244 42.88 -10.58 -15.67
C LEU A 244 43.03 -11.88 -16.47
N GLU A 245 43.99 -12.72 -16.10
CA GLU A 245 44.20 -14.02 -16.72
C GLU A 245 43.05 -14.98 -16.37
N ILE A 246 42.67 -15.04 -15.09
CA ILE A 246 41.57 -15.88 -14.59
C ILE A 246 40.26 -15.44 -15.22
N ALA A 247 40.00 -14.12 -15.30
CA ALA A 247 38.77 -13.60 -15.87
C ALA A 247 38.61 -13.87 -17.38
N ARG A 248 39.71 -14.01 -18.13
CA ARG A 248 39.68 -14.30 -19.59
C ARG A 248 39.46 -15.78 -19.91
N GLN A 249 39.73 -16.66 -18.97
CA GLN A 249 39.57 -18.12 -19.15
C GLN A 249 38.11 -18.58 -18.95
N GLN A 250 37.27 -17.71 -18.37
CA GLN A 250 35.85 -17.90 -18.11
C GLN A 250 35.03 -17.12 -19.14
#